data_AF-A0A6L6YHI6-F1
#
_entry.id   AF-A0A6L6YHI6-F1
#
_cell.length_a   1.000
_cell.length_b   1.000
_cell.length_c   1.000
_cell.angle_alpha   90.00
_cell.angle_beta   90.00
_cell.angle_gamma   90.00
#
_symmetry.space_group_name_H-M   'P 1'
#
loop_
_entity.id
_entity.type
_entity.pdbx_description
1 polymer ?
#
loop_
_entity_poly.entity_id
_entity_poly.type
_entity_poly.pdbx_seq_one_letter_code
_entity_poly.pdbx_strand_id
1 'polypeptide(L)'
;MNEYAGYTIKWVTLPWEREKAYALRRQVFCREQGLFADDDRDEIDGHAHLLVALGCVAGWHDRVVGTVRIHQLSPRVWLGSRLAVDAAYRRQGQLGPTLIRLAVCSAHALGCDAFYAQVQHQNEPLFRRMHWQTLEWLELRGVKHARMQADLAFYPPCDDPQSGMVIHRARPQRTADAAAFLTEVRV
;
A
#
# COMPACT_ATOMS: atom_id res chain seq x y z
N MET A 1 -13.84 0.46 16.15
CA MET A 1 -13.47 0.74 14.75
C MET A 1 -12.07 1.33 14.80
N ASN A 2 -11.04 0.58 14.41
CA ASN A 2 -9.68 1.12 14.40
C ASN A 2 -9.53 1.95 13.12
N GLU A 3 -9.77 3.25 13.23
CA GLU A 3 -9.68 4.15 12.09
C GLU A 3 -8.81 5.35 12.47
N TYR A 4 -7.78 5.60 11.66
CA TYR A 4 -6.92 6.76 11.81
C TYR A 4 -7.50 7.97 11.07
N ALA A 5 -7.16 9.17 11.52
CA ALA A 5 -7.59 10.42 10.86
C ALA A 5 -6.91 10.64 9.50
N GLY A 6 -5.77 9.99 9.27
CA GLY A 6 -5.07 9.99 8.00
C GLY A 6 -4.03 8.87 7.94
N TYR A 7 -3.48 8.68 6.74
CA TYR A 7 -2.45 7.68 6.49
C TYR A 7 -1.30 8.29 5.69
N THR A 8 -0.07 7.89 6.00
CA THR A 8 1.13 8.24 5.23
C THR A 8 1.66 6.98 4.54
N ILE A 9 1.82 7.03 3.22
CA ILE A 9 2.35 5.93 2.42
C ILE A 9 3.72 6.34 1.91
N LYS A 10 4.77 5.66 2.33
CA LYS A 10 6.15 6.03 1.99
C LYS A 10 7.07 4.82 1.92
N TRP A 11 8.28 5.02 1.42
CA TRP A 11 9.37 4.08 1.65
C TRP A 11 9.69 4.00 3.15
N VAL A 12 10.11 2.81 3.59
CA VAL A 12 10.56 2.58 4.95
C VAL A 12 11.82 3.38 5.21
N THR A 13 11.78 4.26 6.22
CA THR A 13 12.92 5.07 6.64
C THR A 13 13.39 4.73 8.05
N LEU A 14 12.56 4.08 8.86
CA LEU A 14 12.88 3.77 10.26
C LEU A 14 12.90 2.24 10.52
N PRO A 15 13.77 1.74 11.42
CA PRO A 15 13.85 0.30 11.73
C PRO A 15 12.52 -0.30 12.19
N TRP A 16 11.77 0.42 13.04
CA TRP A 16 10.49 -0.08 13.55
C TRP A 16 9.45 -0.27 12.44
N GLU A 17 9.45 0.59 11.40
CA GLU A 17 8.54 0.46 10.25
C GLU A 17 8.84 -0.84 9.50
N ARG A 18 10.12 -1.16 9.32
CA ARG A 18 10.58 -2.41 8.70
C ARG A 18 10.13 -3.63 9.49
N GLU A 19 10.38 -3.63 10.80
CA GLU A 19 10.02 -4.74 11.68
C GLU A 19 8.51 -4.98 11.68
N LYS A 20 7.71 -3.91 11.75
CA LYS A 20 6.24 -4.01 11.72
C LYS A 20 5.71 -4.41 10.35
N ALA A 21 6.36 -4.00 9.26
CA ALA A 21 6.02 -4.46 7.92
C ALA A 21 6.24 -5.97 7.75
N TYR A 22 7.37 -6.52 8.22
CA TYR A 22 7.59 -7.97 8.20
C TYR A 22 6.61 -8.72 9.10
N ALA A 23 6.31 -8.19 10.29
CA ALA A 23 5.30 -8.78 11.15
C ALA A 23 3.92 -8.81 10.49
N LEU A 24 3.54 -7.75 9.78
CA LEU A 24 2.30 -7.68 9.01
C LEU A 24 2.28 -8.70 7.86
N ARG A 25 3.38 -8.84 7.11
CA ARG A 25 3.49 -9.83 6.04
C ARG A 25 3.32 -11.26 6.57
N ARG A 26 3.98 -11.62 7.67
CA ARG A 26 3.80 -12.92 8.32
C ARG A 26 2.37 -13.15 8.81
N GLN A 27 1.72 -12.12 9.36
CA GLN A 27 0.31 -12.20 9.74
C GLN A 27 -0.58 -12.51 8.52
N VAL A 28 -0.41 -11.79 7.42
CA VAL A 28 -1.28 -11.94 6.25
C VAL A 28 -0.94 -13.20 5.45
N PHE A 29 0.32 -13.46 5.12
CA PHE A 29 0.70 -14.54 4.21
C PHE A 29 0.82 -15.90 4.90
N CYS A 30 1.30 -15.95 6.14
CA CYS A 30 1.41 -17.22 6.87
C CYS A 30 0.10 -17.52 7.60
N ARG A 31 -0.36 -16.62 8.47
CA ARG A 31 -1.47 -16.92 9.39
C ARG A 31 -2.85 -16.81 8.74
N GLU A 32 -3.09 -15.77 7.94
CA GLU A 32 -4.40 -15.58 7.31
C GLU A 32 -4.57 -16.38 6.02
N GLN A 33 -3.55 -16.40 5.15
CA GLN A 33 -3.65 -17.05 3.83
C GLN A 33 -3.04 -18.44 3.76
N GLY A 34 -2.21 -18.85 4.74
CA GLY A 34 -1.59 -20.18 4.74
C GLY A 34 -0.63 -20.42 3.57
N LEU A 35 -0.09 -19.38 2.93
CA LEU A 35 0.81 -19.51 1.77
C LEU A 35 2.24 -19.91 2.16
N PHE A 36 2.60 -19.66 3.42
CA PHE A 36 3.90 -19.98 4.02
C PHE A 36 3.66 -20.57 5.41
N ALA A 37 4.56 -21.46 5.85
CA ALA A 37 4.43 -22.12 7.14
C ALA A 37 4.65 -21.12 8.30
N ASP A 38 5.88 -20.61 8.45
CA ASP A 38 6.25 -19.80 9.62
C ASP A 38 6.66 -18.36 9.27
N ASP A 39 7.45 -18.19 8.21
CA ASP A 39 7.92 -16.90 7.74
C ASP A 39 7.81 -16.80 6.21
N ASP A 40 7.45 -15.63 5.74
CA ASP A 40 7.32 -15.33 4.33
C ASP A 40 8.63 -14.77 3.74
N ARG A 41 9.60 -14.39 4.57
CA ARG A 41 10.87 -13.77 4.13
C ARG A 41 11.67 -14.64 3.16
N ASP A 42 12.39 -13.98 2.25
CA ASP A 42 13.30 -14.61 1.29
C ASP A 42 14.57 -13.75 1.07
N GLU A 43 15.48 -14.22 0.21
CA GLU A 43 16.76 -13.56 -0.10
C GLU A 43 16.58 -12.16 -0.71
N ILE A 44 15.45 -11.90 -1.37
CA ILE A 44 15.15 -10.62 -2.00
C ILE A 44 14.93 -9.53 -0.95
N ASP A 45 14.48 -9.88 0.25
CA ASP A 45 14.27 -8.92 1.35
C ASP A 45 15.56 -8.20 1.77
N GLY A 46 16.74 -8.74 1.45
CA GLY A 46 18.03 -8.10 1.74
C GLY A 46 18.33 -6.86 0.88
N HIS A 47 17.76 -6.78 -0.32
CA HIS A 47 18.04 -5.69 -1.28
C HIS A 47 16.78 -5.04 -1.86
N ALA A 48 15.58 -5.53 -1.52
CA ALA A 48 14.32 -4.90 -1.91
C ALA A 48 14.06 -3.58 -1.18
N HIS A 49 13.38 -2.67 -1.87
CA HIS A 49 12.82 -1.48 -1.26
C HIS A 49 11.46 -1.83 -0.65
N LEU A 50 11.32 -1.57 0.65
CA LEU A 50 10.09 -1.82 1.40
C LEU A 50 9.32 -0.51 1.54
N LEU A 51 8.02 -0.58 1.28
CA LEU A 51 7.08 0.52 1.39
C LEU A 51 6.05 0.20 2.48
N VAL A 52 5.59 1.21 3.18
CA VAL A 52 4.62 1.08 4.27
C VAL A 52 3.50 2.10 4.14
N ALA A 53 2.31 1.69 4.56
CA ALA A 53 1.19 2.55 4.86
C ALA A 53 1.09 2.68 6.39
N LEU A 54 1.21 3.89 6.89
CA LEU A 54 1.25 4.22 8.31
C LEU A 54 -0.05 4.91 8.70
N GLY A 55 -0.69 4.42 9.75
CA GLY A 55 -1.79 5.12 10.41
C GLY A 55 -1.28 6.27 11.26
N CYS A 56 -1.93 7.42 11.18
CA CYS A 56 -1.51 8.64 11.86
C CYS A 56 -2.47 9.06 12.98
N VAL A 57 -1.91 9.37 14.15
CA VAL A 57 -2.63 9.95 15.31
C VAL A 57 -1.99 11.29 15.66
N ALA A 58 -2.78 12.37 15.65
CA ALA A 58 -2.29 13.72 15.97
C ALA A 58 -1.00 14.12 15.21
N GLY A 59 -0.85 13.69 13.96
CA GLY A 59 0.32 13.97 13.12
C GLY A 59 1.48 12.98 13.28
N TRP A 60 1.42 12.04 14.22
CA TRP A 60 2.45 11.04 14.47
C TRP A 60 2.12 9.69 13.83
N HIS A 61 3.13 9.01 13.30
CA HIS A 61 3.01 7.64 12.82
C HIS A 61 2.85 6.69 14.02
N ASP A 62 1.73 5.98 14.07
CA ASP A 62 1.40 5.06 15.17
C ASP A 62 1.65 3.61 14.77
N ARG A 63 1.12 3.19 13.61
CA ARG A 63 1.13 1.77 13.22
C ARG A 63 1.30 1.56 11.71
N VAL A 64 2.05 0.54 11.32
CA VAL A 64 2.04 -0.01 9.96
C VAL A 64 0.75 -0.80 9.75
N VAL A 65 -0.08 -0.33 8.81
CA VAL A 65 -1.37 -0.94 8.45
C VAL A 65 -1.36 -1.56 7.04
N GLY A 66 -0.30 -1.30 6.27
CA GLY A 66 -0.10 -1.90 4.96
C GLY A 66 1.37 -1.88 4.57
N THR A 67 1.76 -2.77 3.66
CA THR A 67 3.13 -2.82 3.13
C THR A 67 3.15 -3.46 1.75
N VAL A 68 4.16 -3.09 0.96
CA VAL A 68 4.52 -3.74 -0.30
C VAL A 68 6.04 -3.65 -0.44
N ARG A 69 6.66 -4.57 -1.16
CA ARG A 69 8.07 -4.44 -1.54
C ARG A 69 8.22 -4.37 -3.06
N ILE A 70 9.22 -3.64 -3.51
CA ILE A 70 9.67 -3.61 -4.90
C ILE A 70 11.14 -3.96 -4.97
N HIS A 71 11.53 -4.62 -6.05
CA HIS A 71 12.93 -4.91 -6.33
C HIS A 71 13.14 -4.97 -7.83
N GLN A 72 14.39 -4.84 -8.22
CA GLN A 72 14.81 -4.90 -9.60
C GLN A 72 15.16 -6.35 -9.96
N LEU A 73 14.45 -6.94 -10.92
CA LEU A 73 14.72 -8.30 -11.42
C LEU A 73 15.93 -8.33 -12.35
N SER A 74 16.05 -7.30 -13.19
CA SER A 74 17.15 -7.09 -14.13
C SER A 74 17.29 -5.59 -14.39
N PRO A 75 18.35 -5.12 -15.07
CA PRO A 75 18.48 -3.71 -15.44
C PRO A 75 17.17 -3.13 -16.00
N ARG A 76 16.66 -2.07 -15.37
CA ARG A 76 15.42 -1.35 -15.71
C ARG A 76 14.11 -2.16 -15.64
N VAL A 77 14.13 -3.40 -15.16
CA VAL A 77 12.93 -4.24 -14.98
C VAL A 77 12.65 -4.47 -13.52
N TRP A 78 11.44 -4.12 -13.08
CA TRP A 78 11.03 -4.09 -11.68
C TRP A 78 9.87 -5.04 -11.41
N LEU A 79 9.80 -5.53 -10.17
CA LEU A 79 8.73 -6.41 -9.69
C LEU A 79 8.21 -5.93 -8.34
N GLY A 80 6.90 -5.67 -8.28
CA GLY A 80 6.14 -5.48 -7.05
C GLY A 80 5.70 -6.83 -6.48
N SER A 81 5.89 -7.01 -5.17
CA SER A 81 5.51 -8.26 -4.48
C SER A 81 5.14 -8.01 -3.02
N ARG A 82 4.54 -9.04 -2.38
CA ARG A 82 4.23 -9.05 -0.93
C ARG A 82 3.31 -7.91 -0.48
N LEU A 83 2.38 -7.48 -1.34
CA LEU A 83 1.36 -6.50 -0.96
C LEU A 83 0.45 -7.09 0.13
N ALA A 84 0.49 -6.48 1.32
CA ALA A 84 -0.31 -6.88 2.47
C ALA A 84 -0.96 -5.66 3.10
N VAL A 85 -2.24 -5.75 3.41
CA VAL A 85 -3.00 -4.75 4.19
C VAL A 85 -3.64 -5.46 5.35
N ASP A 86 -3.52 -4.90 6.55
CA ASP A 86 -4.13 -5.43 7.78
C ASP A 86 -5.65 -5.50 7.60
N ALA A 87 -6.25 -6.62 8.00
CA ALA A 87 -7.67 -6.92 7.78
C ALA A 87 -8.61 -5.83 8.33
N ALA A 88 -8.25 -5.20 9.46
CA ALA A 88 -9.03 -4.12 10.04
C ALA A 88 -9.09 -2.87 9.13
N TYR A 89 -8.15 -2.76 8.19
CA TYR A 89 -7.96 -1.60 7.32
C TYR A 89 -8.26 -1.85 5.83
N ARG A 90 -8.66 -3.06 5.46
CA ARG A 90 -9.01 -3.37 4.06
C ARG A 90 -10.24 -2.61 3.58
N ARG A 91 -11.17 -2.28 4.50
CA ARG A 91 -12.42 -1.57 4.19
C ARG A 91 -12.23 -0.10 3.78
N GLN A 92 -11.09 0.52 4.09
CA GLN A 92 -10.84 1.89 3.62
C GLN A 92 -10.57 1.96 2.11
N GLY A 93 -10.24 0.83 1.47
CA GLY A 93 -10.15 0.67 0.01
C GLY A 93 -8.98 1.39 -0.67
N GLN A 94 -8.45 2.48 -0.10
CA GLN A 94 -7.42 3.32 -0.72
C GLN A 94 -5.99 2.90 -0.39
N LEU A 95 -5.76 2.17 0.70
CA LEU A 95 -4.40 1.82 1.15
C LEU A 95 -3.64 0.96 0.13
N GLY A 96 -4.27 -0.12 -0.36
CA GLY A 96 -3.69 -0.99 -1.37
C GLY A 96 -3.36 -0.24 -2.67
N PRO A 97 -4.34 0.47 -3.28
CA PRO A 97 -4.09 1.30 -4.46
C PRO A 97 -2.98 2.33 -4.28
N THR A 98 -2.92 3.03 -3.15
CA THR A 98 -1.87 4.05 -2.93
C THR A 98 -0.49 3.41 -2.76
N LEU A 99 -0.39 2.24 -2.12
CA LEU A 99 0.85 1.46 -2.06
C LEU A 99 1.31 1.03 -3.45
N ILE A 100 0.40 0.50 -4.28
CA ILE A 100 0.71 0.11 -5.67
C ILE A 100 1.15 1.34 -6.48
N ARG A 101 0.47 2.48 -6.32
CA ARG A 101 0.82 3.71 -7.03
C ARG A 101 2.21 4.19 -6.67
N LEU A 102 2.54 4.30 -5.37
CA LEU A 102 3.88 4.69 -4.94
C LEU A 102 4.95 3.70 -5.42
N ALA A 103 4.65 2.39 -5.38
CA ALA A 103 5.55 1.35 -5.86
C ALA A 103 5.93 1.56 -7.34
N VAL A 104 4.95 1.77 -8.22
CA VAL A 104 5.23 1.96 -9.66
C VAL A 104 5.89 3.33 -9.91
N CYS A 105 5.36 4.41 -9.33
CA CYS A 105 5.92 5.76 -9.52
C CYS A 105 7.37 5.88 -9.05
N SER A 106 7.73 5.24 -7.92
CA SER A 106 9.10 5.25 -7.40
C SER A 106 10.06 4.42 -8.26
N ALA A 107 9.64 3.25 -8.76
CA ALA A 107 10.44 2.51 -9.72
C ALA A 107 10.61 3.27 -11.05
N HIS A 108 9.57 3.98 -11.51
CA HIS A 108 9.64 4.80 -12.71
C HIS A 108 10.68 5.92 -12.57
N ALA A 109 10.74 6.60 -11.43
CA ALA A 109 11.81 7.57 -11.12
C ALA A 109 13.22 6.96 -11.13
N LEU A 110 13.33 5.66 -10.82
CA LEU A 110 14.59 4.90 -10.86
C LEU A 110 14.92 4.34 -12.25
N GLY A 111 14.26 4.81 -13.31
CA GLY A 111 14.53 4.41 -14.69
C GLY A 111 13.92 3.06 -15.09
N CYS A 112 12.81 2.68 -14.46
CA CYS A 112 12.05 1.48 -14.83
C CYS A 112 11.47 1.60 -16.26
N ASP A 113 11.72 0.58 -17.08
CA ASP A 113 11.11 0.41 -18.41
C ASP A 113 9.92 -0.57 -18.38
N ALA A 114 9.93 -1.51 -17.43
CA ALA A 114 8.85 -2.47 -17.25
C ALA A 114 8.66 -2.85 -15.79
N PHE A 115 7.42 -2.70 -15.29
CA PHE A 115 7.06 -3.03 -13.93
C PHE A 115 6.01 -4.14 -13.90
N TYR A 116 6.33 -5.23 -13.22
CA TYR A 116 5.50 -6.43 -13.15
C TYR A 116 4.96 -6.69 -11.73
N ALA A 117 3.96 -7.56 -11.64
CA ALA A 117 3.52 -8.16 -10.39
C ALA A 117 2.88 -9.55 -10.65
N GLN A 118 2.97 -10.43 -9.65
CA GLN A 118 2.17 -11.66 -9.58
C GLN A 118 1.00 -11.40 -8.64
N VAL A 119 -0.20 -11.32 -9.20
CA VAL A 119 -1.42 -10.87 -8.53
C VAL A 119 -2.35 -12.05 -8.32
N GLN A 120 -2.79 -12.30 -7.09
CA GLN A 120 -3.81 -13.33 -6.84
C GLN A 120 -5.08 -13.04 -7.65
N HIS A 121 -5.73 -14.08 -8.18
CA HIS A 121 -6.93 -13.96 -9.03
C HIS A 121 -7.99 -12.99 -8.49
N GLN A 122 -8.24 -13.02 -7.16
CA GLN A 122 -9.20 -12.14 -6.50
C GLN A 122 -8.88 -10.63 -6.59
N ASN A 123 -7.62 -10.27 -6.77
CA ASN A 123 -7.14 -8.89 -6.82
C ASN A 123 -6.96 -8.38 -8.27
N GLU A 124 -7.05 -9.25 -9.28
CA GLU A 124 -6.89 -8.87 -10.69
C GLU A 124 -7.81 -7.71 -11.11
N PRO A 125 -9.11 -7.68 -10.74
CA PRO A 125 -10.00 -6.58 -11.12
C PRO A 125 -9.57 -5.22 -10.55
N LEU A 126 -8.93 -5.20 -9.38
CA LEU A 126 -8.36 -3.98 -8.81
C LEU A 126 -7.21 -3.48 -9.69
N PHE A 127 -6.28 -4.37 -10.02
CA PHE A 127 -5.10 -4.02 -10.83
C PHE A 127 -5.51 -3.53 -12.22
N ARG A 128 -6.51 -4.15 -12.86
CA ARG A 128 -7.05 -3.67 -14.14
C ARG A 128 -7.60 -2.25 -14.07
N ARG A 129 -8.35 -1.90 -13.01
CA ARG A 129 -8.82 -0.51 -12.78
C ARG A 129 -7.68 0.47 -12.58
N MET A 130 -6.51 -0.03 -12.18
CA MET A 130 -5.31 0.77 -12.00
C MET A 130 -4.41 0.80 -13.24
N HIS A 131 -4.93 0.49 -14.44
CA HIS A 131 -4.16 0.49 -15.69
C HIS A 131 -3.04 -0.56 -15.71
N TRP A 132 -3.34 -1.76 -15.21
CA TRP A 132 -2.49 -2.93 -15.40
C TRP A 132 -3.10 -3.87 -16.43
N GLN A 133 -2.23 -4.47 -17.23
CA GLN A 133 -2.57 -5.49 -18.21
C GLN A 133 -2.24 -6.88 -17.66
N THR A 134 -3.20 -7.81 -17.75
CA THR A 134 -2.98 -9.24 -17.53
C THR A 134 -2.23 -9.83 -18.73
N LEU A 135 -1.09 -10.47 -18.47
CA LEU A 135 -0.27 -11.10 -19.51
C LEU A 135 -0.53 -12.60 -19.60
N GLU A 136 -0.46 -13.29 -18.47
CA GLU A 136 -0.64 -14.74 -18.39
C GLU A 136 -1.19 -15.15 -17.01
N TRP A 137 -1.79 -16.34 -16.97
CA TRP A 137 -2.23 -16.97 -15.72
C TRP A 137 -1.26 -18.07 -15.33
N LEU A 138 -0.97 -18.16 -14.03
CA LEU A 138 -0.07 -19.15 -13.46
C LEU A 138 -0.60 -19.61 -12.11
N GLU A 139 -0.14 -20.78 -11.67
CA GLU A 139 -0.45 -21.31 -10.35
C GLU A 139 0.79 -21.25 -9.47
N LEU A 140 0.66 -20.61 -8.31
CA LEU A 140 1.72 -20.47 -7.33
C LEU A 140 1.21 -20.96 -6.00
N ARG A 141 1.87 -21.97 -5.43
CA ARG A 141 1.53 -22.52 -4.10
C ARG A 141 0.05 -22.94 -3.99
N GLY A 142 -0.50 -23.53 -5.05
CA GLY A 142 -1.91 -23.96 -5.12
C GLY A 142 -2.92 -22.81 -5.30
N VAL A 143 -2.45 -21.58 -5.52
CA VAL A 143 -3.30 -20.41 -5.72
C VAL A 143 -3.11 -19.85 -7.12
N LYS A 144 -4.23 -19.57 -7.80
CA LYS A 144 -4.24 -18.97 -9.12
C LYS A 144 -3.81 -17.50 -9.06
N HIS A 145 -2.80 -17.15 -9.84
CA HIS A 145 -2.27 -15.81 -10.00
C HIS A 145 -2.29 -15.37 -11.47
N ALA A 146 -2.42 -14.07 -11.68
CA ALA A 146 -2.14 -13.41 -12.95
C ALA A 146 -0.77 -12.75 -12.87
N ARG A 147 0.08 -12.96 -13.87
CA ARG A 147 1.22 -12.09 -14.10
C ARG A 147 0.71 -10.86 -14.84
N MET A 148 0.93 -9.69 -14.25
CA MET A 148 0.44 -8.43 -14.77
C MET A 148 1.58 -7.43 -14.95
N GLN A 149 1.41 -6.50 -15.89
CA GLN A 149 2.32 -5.40 -16.15
C GLN A 149 1.60 -4.05 -15.97
N ALA A 150 2.27 -3.10 -15.33
CA ALA A 150 1.77 -1.74 -15.17
C ALA A 150 1.99 -0.91 -16.44
N ASP A 151 1.02 -0.08 -16.80
CA ASP A 151 1.21 0.98 -17.78
C ASP A 151 1.96 2.16 -17.16
N LEU A 152 3.26 2.29 -17.45
CA LEU A 152 4.10 3.35 -16.88
C LEU A 152 3.65 4.77 -17.28
N ALA A 153 2.93 4.93 -18.41
CA ALA A 153 2.42 6.25 -18.81
C ALA A 153 1.32 6.76 -17.85
N PHE A 154 0.59 5.85 -17.20
CA PHE A 154 -0.39 6.19 -16.18
C PHE A 154 0.24 6.59 -14.83
N TYR A 155 1.49 6.17 -14.59
CA TYR A 155 2.19 6.37 -13.33
C TYR A 155 3.36 7.33 -13.49
N PRO A 156 3.18 8.66 -13.35
CA PRO A 156 4.29 9.60 -13.46
C PRO A 156 5.39 9.29 -12.43
N PRO A 157 6.67 9.54 -12.75
CA PRO A 157 7.78 9.39 -11.81
C PRO A 157 7.53 10.13 -10.48
N CYS A 158 7.94 9.53 -9.37
CA CYS A 158 7.92 10.15 -8.06
C CYS A 158 9.34 10.17 -7.50
N ASP A 159 9.94 11.37 -7.48
CA ASP A 159 11.35 11.58 -7.09
C ASP A 159 11.57 11.71 -5.58
N ASP A 160 10.49 11.86 -4.80
CA ASP A 160 10.54 11.85 -3.32
C ASP A 160 9.66 10.75 -2.70
N PRO A 161 10.06 9.48 -2.85
CA PRO A 161 9.28 8.36 -2.32
C PRO A 161 9.44 8.16 -0.81
N GLN A 162 10.41 8.84 -0.17
CA GLN A 162 10.66 8.76 1.27
C GLN A 162 9.71 9.66 2.08
N SER A 163 9.34 10.84 1.54
CA SER A 163 8.23 11.63 2.10
C SER A 163 6.87 11.02 1.75
N GLY A 164 6.75 10.44 0.56
CA GLY A 164 5.61 9.61 0.17
C GLY A 164 4.32 10.39 -0.15
N MET A 165 3.18 9.72 0.00
CA MET A 165 1.83 10.23 -0.31
C MET A 165 0.96 10.20 0.96
N VAL A 166 0.14 11.23 1.16
CA VAL A 166 -0.78 11.32 2.30
C VAL A 166 -2.22 11.07 1.86
N ILE A 167 -2.94 10.21 2.58
CA ILE A 167 -4.38 10.04 2.46
C ILE A 167 -5.02 10.74 3.64
N HIS A 168 -5.65 11.88 3.38
CA HIS A 168 -6.50 12.55 4.36
C HIS A 168 -7.90 11.95 4.31
N ARG A 169 -8.48 11.62 5.46
CA ARG A 169 -9.93 11.44 5.50
C ARG A 169 -10.60 12.79 5.46
N ALA A 170 -11.60 12.92 4.59
CA ALA A 170 -12.52 14.05 4.65
C ALA A 170 -13.12 14.10 6.06
N ARG A 171 -12.98 15.24 6.73
CA ARG A 171 -13.73 15.52 7.95
C ARG A 171 -15.21 15.44 7.56
N PRO A 172 -16.11 14.83 8.37
CA PRO A 172 -17.53 15.05 8.16
C PRO A 172 -17.72 16.57 8.13
N GLN A 173 -18.41 17.10 7.12
CA GLN A 173 -18.81 18.50 7.14
C GLN A 173 -19.49 18.72 8.49
N ARG A 174 -18.95 19.61 9.32
CA ARG A 174 -19.71 20.15 10.43
C ARG A 174 -20.95 20.76 9.78
N THR A 175 -22.11 20.13 9.96
CA THR A 175 -23.36 20.84 9.76
C THR A 175 -23.26 22.11 10.58
N ALA A 176 -23.36 23.25 9.92
CA ALA A 176 -23.31 24.55 10.54
C ALA A 176 -24.60 24.76 11.34
N ASP A 177 -24.73 24.07 12.48
CA ASP A 177 -25.82 24.29 13.44
C ASP A 177 -25.22 24.34 14.84
N ALA A 178 -24.60 25.48 15.15
CA ALA A 178 -24.36 25.94 16.51
C ALA A 178 -24.10 27.45 16.55
N ALA A 179 -24.86 28.22 15.78
CA ALA A 179 -24.90 29.68 15.88
C ALA A 179 -26.35 30.13 16.15
N ALA A 180 -26.94 29.66 17.26
CA ALA A 180 -28.26 30.09 17.71
C ALA A 180 -28.41 30.12 19.25
N PHE A 181 -27.32 30.37 19.99
CA PHE A 181 -27.36 30.45 21.47
C PHE A 181 -26.73 31.73 22.05
N LEU A 182 -26.78 32.85 21.32
CA LEU A 182 -26.33 34.16 21.85
C LEU A 182 -27.25 35.33 21.47
N THR A 183 -28.56 35.12 21.43
CA THR A 183 -29.49 36.25 21.31
C THR A 183 -30.79 35.93 22.03
N GLU A 184 -30.81 36.12 23.35
CA GLU A 184 -31.96 36.66 24.08
C GLU A 184 -31.58 36.89 25.56
N VAL A 185 -31.08 38.09 25.84
CA VAL A 185 -31.32 38.75 27.14
C VAL A 185 -31.97 40.08 26.81
N ARG A 186 -33.31 40.08 26.89
CA ARG A 186 -34.15 41.25 27.13
C ARG A 186 -35.14 40.80 28.20
N VAL A 187 -35.05 41.34 29.41
CA VAL A 187 -35.74 42.54 29.92
C VAL A 187 -34.97 42.99 31.17
#